data_AF-A0AAD6MXM4-F1
#
_entry.id   AF-A0AAD6MXM4-F1
#
_cell.length_a   1.000
_cell.length_b   1.000
_cell.length_c   1.000
_cell.angle_alpha   90.00
_cell.angle_beta   90.00
_cell.angle_gamma   90.00
#
_symmetry.space_group_name_H-M   'P 1'
#
loop_
_entity.id
_entity.type
_entity.pdbx_description
1 polymer ?
#
loop_
_entity_poly.entity_id
_entity_poly.type
_entity_poly.pdbx_seq_one_letter_code
_entity_poly.pdbx_strand_id
1 'polypeptide(L)'
;MTDTITFLLILTLLKIKILLDLKDLHHARQAAGPNVPQKVLEEIMANIPRSSAIKANRSIMSTRDLSPLIGELESQVDALYKKMYHTNAYWWKLLANPPLDIIQSVELRYNTNPMSAGCGSPIDAAPWINRRFQQYCWIETPGALDFIREKKYPISPPSTGIDLSSLWKTCRRFT
;
A
#
# COMPACT_ATOMS: atom_id res chain seq x y z
N MET A 1 18.27 -3.42 -4.99
CA MET A 1 17.39 -2.29 -4.57
C MET A 1 15.96 -2.47 -5.08
N THR A 2 15.80 -3.05 -6.27
CA THR A 2 14.56 -3.47 -6.96
C THR A 2 13.65 -4.39 -6.13
N ASP A 3 14.23 -5.36 -5.43
CA ASP A 3 13.48 -6.40 -4.73
C ASP A 3 12.84 -5.88 -3.45
N THR A 4 13.50 -4.93 -2.79
CA THR A 4 13.00 -4.30 -1.56
C THR A 4 11.73 -3.49 -1.81
N ILE A 5 11.70 -2.67 -2.87
CA ILE A 5 10.51 -1.86 -3.21
C ILE A 5 9.34 -2.78 -3.59
N THR A 6 9.60 -3.79 -4.42
CA THR A 6 8.58 -4.77 -4.82
C THR A 6 8.03 -5.52 -3.62
N PHE A 7 8.90 -5.99 -2.73
CA PHE A 7 8.50 -6.67 -1.50
C PHE A 7 7.66 -5.76 -0.59
N LEU A 8 8.11 -4.53 -0.35
CA LEU A 8 7.37 -3.56 0.48
C LEU A 8 6.01 -3.25 -0.13
N LEU A 9 5.92 -3.12 -1.45
CA LEU A 9 4.66 -2.92 -2.13
C LEU A 9 3.71 -4.09 -1.92
N ILE A 10 4.12 -5.31 -2.27
CA ILE A 10 3.29 -6.50 -2.15
C ILE A 10 2.82 -6.67 -0.71
N LEU A 11 3.72 -6.50 0.26
CA LEU A 11 3.40 -6.60 1.67
C LEU A 11 2.39 -5.52 2.10
N THR A 12 2.54 -4.29 1.60
CA THR A 12 1.59 -3.21 1.92
C THR A 12 0.22 -3.50 1.34
N LEU A 13 0.13 -3.95 0.09
CA LEU A 13 -1.14 -4.31 -0.55
C LEU A 13 -1.81 -5.49 0.11
N LEU A 14 -1.05 -6.52 0.47
CA LEU A 14 -1.57 -7.66 1.20
C LEU A 14 -2.17 -7.23 2.55
N LYS A 15 -1.47 -6.36 3.28
CA LYS A 15 -1.99 -5.83 4.55
C LYS A 15 -3.22 -4.94 4.35
N ILE A 16 -3.27 -4.11 3.31
CA ILE A 16 -4.46 -3.32 2.97
C ILE A 16 -5.63 -4.25 2.63
N LYS A 17 -5.41 -5.32 1.86
CA LYS A 17 -6.43 -6.34 1.54
C LYS A 17 -7.08 -6.88 2.81
N ILE A 18 -6.24 -7.32 3.73
CA ILE A 18 -6.68 -7.88 5.01
C ILE A 18 -7.38 -6.81 5.86
N LEU A 19 -6.87 -5.58 5.87
CA LEU A 19 -7.46 -4.47 6.60
C LEU A 19 -8.88 -4.16 6.10
N LEU A 20 -9.08 -4.11 4.79
CA LEU A 20 -10.40 -3.88 4.19
C LEU A 20 -11.36 -5.01 4.54
N ASP A 21 -10.93 -6.28 4.45
CA ASP A 21 -11.75 -7.43 4.86
C ASP A 21 -12.15 -7.36 6.34
N LEU A 22 -11.23 -6.94 7.22
CA LEU A 22 -11.52 -6.80 8.65
C LEU A 22 -12.48 -5.64 8.94
N LYS A 23 -12.33 -4.50 8.25
CA LYS A 23 -13.25 -3.36 8.35
C LYS A 23 -14.65 -3.72 7.88
N ASP A 24 -14.76 -4.37 6.72
CA ASP A 24 -16.03 -4.83 6.16
C ASP A 24 -16.71 -5.83 7.13
N LEU A 25 -15.95 -6.78 7.67
CA LEU A 25 -16.46 -7.75 8.65
C LEU A 25 -16.91 -7.08 9.95
N HIS A 26 -16.14 -6.12 10.47
CA HIS A 26 -16.47 -5.39 11.69
C HIS A 26 -17.73 -4.52 11.51
N HIS A 27 -17.80 -3.75 10.43
CA HIS A 27 -18.96 -2.93 10.10
C HIS A 27 -20.21 -3.78 9.88
N ALA A 28 -20.10 -4.88 9.13
CA ALA A 28 -21.23 -5.79 8.91
C ALA A 28 -21.75 -6.37 10.22
N ARG A 29 -20.86 -6.71 11.16
CA ARG A 29 -21.27 -7.19 12.49
C ARG A 29 -21.96 -6.12 13.31
N GLN A 30 -21.47 -4.88 13.29
CA GLN A 30 -22.11 -3.76 14.01
C GLN A 30 -23.48 -3.42 13.42
N ALA A 31 -23.63 -3.46 12.10
CA ALA A 31 -24.88 -3.11 11.42
C ALA A 31 -25.93 -4.23 11.50
N ALA A 32 -25.55 -5.50 11.28
CA ALA A 32 -26.47 -6.62 11.25
C ALA A 32 -26.69 -7.26 12.62
N GLY A 33 -25.67 -7.28 13.48
CA GLY A 33 -25.69 -8.00 14.75
C GLY A 33 -26.88 -7.69 15.67
N PRO A 34 -27.30 -6.43 15.83
CA PRO A 34 -28.48 -6.09 16.63
C PRO A 34 -29.82 -6.52 16.00
N ASN A 35 -29.83 -6.78 14.68
CA ASN A 35 -31.06 -6.89 13.88
C ASN A 35 -31.39 -8.32 13.45
N VAL A 36 -30.48 -9.28 13.61
CA VAL A 36 -30.66 -10.64 13.11
C VAL A 36 -30.30 -11.70 14.17
N PRO A 37 -30.96 -12.89 14.14
CA PRO A 37 -30.55 -14.01 14.98
C PRO A 37 -29.11 -14.45 14.70
N GLN A 38 -28.44 -15.00 15.73
CA GLN A 38 -27.04 -15.41 15.67
C GLN A 38 -26.70 -16.30 14.46
N LYS A 39 -27.56 -17.26 14.11
CA LYS A 39 -27.35 -18.15 12.95
C LYS A 39 -27.33 -17.38 11.63
N VAL A 40 -28.24 -16.44 11.45
CA VAL A 40 -28.31 -15.58 10.25
C VAL A 40 -27.09 -14.66 10.21
N LEU A 41 -26.67 -14.13 11.36
CA LEU A 41 -25.46 -13.33 11.45
C LEU A 41 -24.24 -14.14 10.98
N GLU A 42 -24.08 -15.37 11.44
CA GLU A 42 -22.97 -16.25 11.05
C GLU A 42 -22.95 -16.52 9.53
N GLU A 43 -24.11 -16.78 8.93
CA GLU A 43 -24.25 -16.97 7.47
C GLU A 43 -23.87 -15.70 6.69
N ILE A 44 -24.26 -14.52 7.18
CA ILE A 44 -23.85 -13.24 6.59
C ILE A 44 -22.33 -13.07 6.72
N MET A 45 -21.78 -13.22 7.93
CA MET A 45 -20.36 -13.00 8.21
C MET A 45 -19.47 -13.92 7.37
N ALA A 46 -19.86 -15.17 7.11
CA ALA A 46 -19.12 -16.12 6.27
C ALA A 46 -18.89 -15.63 4.83
N ASN A 47 -19.75 -14.73 4.34
CA ASN A 47 -19.71 -14.23 2.97
C ASN A 47 -19.04 -12.85 2.84
N ILE A 48 -18.75 -12.15 3.95
CA ILE A 48 -18.19 -10.79 3.91
C ILE A 48 -16.72 -10.76 3.47
N PRO A 49 -15.77 -11.49 4.09
CA PRO A 49 -14.37 -11.36 3.73
C PRO A 49 -14.12 -11.88 2.31
N ARG A 50 -13.25 -11.20 1.55
CA ARG A 50 -12.84 -11.67 0.22
C ARG A 50 -11.68 -12.67 0.32
N SER A 51 -10.82 -12.51 1.32
CA SER A 51 -9.66 -13.37 1.56
C SER A 51 -10.05 -14.71 2.18
N SER A 52 -9.63 -15.80 1.54
CA SER A 52 -9.73 -17.15 2.08
C SER A 52 -8.99 -17.32 3.41
N ALA A 53 -7.90 -16.58 3.61
CA ALA A 53 -7.14 -16.62 4.86
C ALA A 53 -7.95 -16.08 6.06
N ILE A 54 -8.80 -15.08 5.84
CA ILE A 54 -9.68 -14.53 6.87
C ILE A 54 -10.84 -15.49 7.14
N LYS A 55 -11.47 -16.02 6.07
CA LYS A 55 -12.53 -17.03 6.21
C LYS A 55 -12.08 -18.28 6.97
N ALA A 56 -10.84 -18.74 6.73
CA ALA A 56 -10.28 -19.90 7.40
C ALA A 56 -9.89 -19.63 8.87
N ASN A 57 -9.72 -18.37 9.26
CA ASN A 57 -9.30 -18.02 10.61
C ASN A 57 -10.51 -17.95 11.55
N ARG A 58 -10.78 -19.07 12.24
CA ARG A 58 -11.90 -19.17 13.20
C ARG A 58 -11.84 -18.14 14.33
N SER A 59 -10.65 -17.75 14.79
CA SER A 59 -10.50 -16.72 15.81
C SER A 59 -11.05 -15.39 15.29
N ILE A 60 -10.58 -14.92 14.12
CA ILE A 60 -11.07 -13.66 13.53
C ILE A 60 -12.58 -13.70 13.26
N MET A 61 -13.08 -14.82 12.71
CA MET A 61 -14.49 -14.98 12.37
C MET A 61 -15.42 -14.95 13.60
N SER A 62 -14.95 -15.43 14.76
CA SER A 62 -15.73 -15.50 16.00
C SER A 62 -15.55 -14.29 16.93
N THR A 63 -14.45 -13.55 16.82
CA THR A 63 -14.16 -12.37 17.63
C THR A 63 -15.20 -11.28 17.37
N ARG A 64 -15.93 -10.84 18.40
CA ARG A 64 -16.97 -9.80 18.28
C ARG A 64 -16.40 -8.42 17.93
N ASP A 65 -15.39 -7.99 18.68
CA ASP A 65 -14.74 -6.70 18.47
C ASP A 65 -13.40 -6.87 17.76
N LEU A 66 -13.33 -6.38 16.53
CA LEU A 66 -12.13 -6.43 15.70
C LEU A 66 -11.34 -5.12 15.76
N SER A 67 -11.81 -4.10 16.49
CA SER A 67 -11.16 -2.78 16.59
C SER A 67 -9.68 -2.86 16.98
N PRO A 68 -9.25 -3.71 17.95
CA PRO A 68 -7.84 -3.83 18.30
C PRO A 68 -6.98 -4.37 17.14
N LEU A 69 -7.50 -5.36 16.41
CA LEU A 69 -6.79 -5.97 15.28
C LEU A 69 -6.73 -5.01 14.08
N ILE A 70 -7.80 -4.26 13.86
CA ILE A 70 -7.87 -3.20 12.84
C ILE A 70 -6.82 -2.12 13.15
N GLY A 71 -6.79 -1.59 14.38
CA GLY A 71 -5.84 -0.55 14.77
C GLY A 71 -4.37 -0.98 14.70
N GLU A 72 -4.08 -2.23 15.09
CA GLU A 72 -2.74 -2.81 14.92
C GLU A 72 -2.35 -2.90 13.44
N LEU A 73 -3.26 -3.39 12.59
CA LEU A 73 -2.99 -3.53 11.16
C LEU A 73 -2.86 -2.17 10.47
N GLU A 74 -3.65 -1.17 10.85
CA GLU A 74 -3.49 0.22 10.40
C GLU A 74 -2.10 0.77 10.76
N SER A 75 -1.65 0.54 11.99
CA SER A 75 -0.32 0.96 12.45
C SER A 75 0.81 0.28 11.64
N GLN A 76 0.66 -1.01 11.33
CA GLN A 76 1.60 -1.74 10.49
C GLN A 76 1.60 -1.23 9.04
N VAL A 77 0.43 -0.94 8.48
CA VAL A 77 0.30 -0.33 7.16
C VAL A 77 1.00 1.03 7.17
N ASP A 78 0.74 1.89 8.16
CA ASP A 78 1.44 3.17 8.33
C ASP A 78 2.96 3.04 8.38
N ALA A 79 3.48 2.07 9.12
CA ALA A 79 4.90 1.80 9.18
C ALA A 79 5.49 1.42 7.81
N LEU A 80 4.79 0.60 7.03
CA LEU A 80 5.22 0.25 5.68
C LEU A 80 5.16 1.43 4.72
N TYR A 81 4.12 2.27 4.82
CA TYR A 81 4.04 3.51 4.05
C TYR A 81 5.23 4.43 4.33
N LYS A 82 5.54 4.65 5.62
CA LYS A 82 6.71 5.42 6.04
C LYS A 82 7.99 4.80 5.48
N LYS A 83 8.17 3.49 5.58
CA LYS A 83 9.36 2.80 5.08
C LYS A 83 9.52 2.94 3.56
N MET A 84 8.42 2.85 2.81
CA MET A 84 8.44 3.07 1.37
C MET A 84 8.72 4.53 1.02
N TYR A 85 8.18 5.50 1.78
CA TYR A 85 8.51 6.91 1.60
C TYR A 85 10.01 7.21 1.79
N HIS A 86 10.64 6.61 2.82
CA HIS A 86 12.09 6.74 3.03
C HIS A 86 12.91 6.07 1.91
N THR A 87 12.34 5.09 1.21
CA THR A 87 12.99 4.42 0.08
C THR A 87 12.81 5.22 -1.21
N ASN A 88 11.61 5.74 -1.47
CA ASN A 88 11.28 6.64 -2.57
C ASN A 88 10.05 7.49 -2.22
N ALA A 89 10.26 8.79 -1.98
CA ALA A 89 9.22 9.71 -1.55
C ALA A 89 8.11 9.95 -2.59
N TYR A 90 8.42 9.74 -3.88
CA TYR A 90 7.49 9.98 -4.98
C TYR A 90 6.56 8.80 -5.26
N TRP A 91 6.85 7.63 -4.68
CA TRP A 91 6.18 6.39 -5.01
C TRP A 91 4.67 6.46 -4.80
N TRP A 92 4.23 6.80 -3.58
CA TRP A 92 2.80 6.89 -3.26
C TRP A 92 2.07 7.95 -4.07
N LYS A 93 2.75 9.07 -4.35
CA LYS A 93 2.19 10.18 -5.12
C LYS A 93 1.92 9.78 -6.56
N LEU A 94 2.91 9.16 -7.21
CA LEU A 94 2.80 8.68 -8.57
C LEU A 94 1.80 7.51 -8.68
N LEU A 95 1.68 6.69 -7.64
CA LEU A 95 0.68 5.63 -7.62
C LEU A 95 -0.75 6.18 -7.48
N ALA A 96 -0.99 7.07 -6.51
CA ALA A 96 -2.33 7.59 -6.23
C ALA A 96 -2.88 8.42 -7.40
N ASN A 97 -1.99 9.16 -8.06
CA ASN A 97 -2.29 10.05 -9.17
C ASN A 97 -1.23 9.84 -10.28
N PRO A 98 -1.36 8.79 -11.11
CA PRO A 98 -0.41 8.52 -12.18
C PRO A 98 -0.49 9.64 -13.23
N PRO A 99 0.54 10.51 -13.36
CA PRO A 99 0.59 11.48 -14.43
C PRO A 99 1.07 10.72 -15.67
N LEU A 100 0.13 10.38 -16.55
CA LEU A 100 0.39 9.55 -17.75
C LEU A 100 1.50 10.15 -18.63
N ASP A 101 1.59 11.47 -18.71
CA ASP A 101 2.60 12.26 -19.41
C ASP A 101 4.01 12.12 -18.78
N ILE A 102 4.09 12.16 -17.45
CA ILE A 102 5.35 11.98 -16.72
C ILE A 102 5.81 10.52 -16.81
N ILE A 103 4.91 9.55 -16.68
CA ILE A 103 5.25 8.12 -16.78
C ILE A 103 5.80 7.80 -18.17
N GLN A 104 5.14 8.28 -19.24
CA GLN A 104 5.55 8.01 -20.62
C GLN A 104 6.89 8.69 -20.97
N SER A 105 7.13 9.91 -20.49
CA SER A 105 8.41 10.61 -20.70
C SER A 105 9.56 10.01 -19.90
N VAL A 106 9.29 9.44 -18.72
CA VAL A 106 10.26 8.69 -17.93
C VAL A 106 10.64 7.38 -18.59
N GLU A 107 9.67 6.62 -19.11
CA GLU A 107 9.96 5.35 -19.81
C GLU A 107 10.83 5.55 -21.04
N LEU A 108 10.55 6.60 -21.83
CA LEU A 108 11.39 6.99 -22.97
C LEU A 108 12.83 7.27 -22.54
N ARG A 109 13.03 8.01 -21.45
CA ARG A 109 14.37 8.32 -20.92
C ARG A 109 15.09 7.11 -20.35
N TYR A 110 14.39 6.25 -19.61
CA TYR A 110 14.94 5.03 -19.02
C TYR A 110 15.44 4.06 -20.10
N ASN A 111 14.67 3.89 -21.19
CA ASN A 111 15.05 3.04 -22.31
C ASN A 111 16.27 3.56 -23.07
N THR A 112 16.50 4.89 -23.10
CA THR A 112 17.66 5.50 -23.75
C THR A 112 18.91 5.56 -22.87
N ASN A 113 18.78 5.67 -21.54
CA ASN A 113 19.92 5.69 -20.62
C ASN A 113 19.52 5.21 -19.21
N PRO A 114 19.66 3.91 -18.91
CA PRO A 114 19.26 3.33 -17.61
C PRO A 114 20.13 3.82 -16.43
N MET A 115 21.27 4.48 -16.70
CA MET A 115 22.22 4.93 -15.67
C MET A 115 21.91 6.33 -15.11
N SER A 116 20.93 7.06 -15.67
CA SER A 116 20.56 8.41 -15.20
C SER A 116 19.47 8.42 -14.11
N ALA A 117 19.03 7.24 -13.67
CA ALA A 117 18.03 7.07 -12.63
C ALA A 117 18.67 7.31 -11.25
N GLY A 118 18.60 8.56 -10.77
CA GLY A 118 19.11 8.94 -9.46
C GLY A 118 18.18 8.45 -8.34
N CYS A 119 18.74 7.67 -7.41
CA CYS A 119 18.04 7.09 -6.26
C CYS A 119 17.08 8.09 -5.59
N GLY A 120 15.78 7.80 -5.63
CA GLY A 120 14.74 8.64 -5.01
C GLY A 120 14.15 9.70 -5.93
N SER A 121 14.39 9.63 -7.24
CA SER A 121 13.75 10.49 -8.24
C SER A 121 12.39 9.93 -8.71
N PRO A 122 11.52 10.76 -9.34
CA PRO A 122 10.33 10.28 -10.05
C PRO A 122 10.67 9.31 -11.19
N ILE A 123 11.84 9.47 -11.80
CA ILE A 123 12.34 8.61 -12.89
C ILE A 123 12.58 7.18 -12.39
N ASP A 124 13.06 7.02 -11.16
CA ASP A 124 13.27 5.72 -10.53
C ASP A 124 11.97 5.02 -10.15
N ALA A 125 10.90 5.79 -9.92
CA ALA A 125 9.61 5.27 -9.46
C ALA A 125 8.70 4.84 -10.63
N ALA A 126 8.79 5.49 -11.80
CA ALA A 126 7.86 5.22 -12.91
C ALA A 126 7.95 3.81 -13.53
N PRO A 127 9.13 3.18 -13.70
CA PRO A 127 9.22 1.80 -14.20
C PRO A 127 8.52 0.78 -13.29
N TRP A 128 8.32 1.12 -12.01
CA TRP A 128 7.59 0.28 -11.08
C TRP A 128 6.11 0.31 -11.36
N ILE A 129 5.54 1.51 -11.49
CA ILE A 129 4.10 1.71 -11.68
C ILE A 129 3.62 1.10 -12.99
N ASN A 130 4.44 1.13 -14.05
CA ASN A 130 4.05 0.60 -15.36
C ASN A 130 4.36 -0.90 -15.56
N ARG A 131 4.91 -1.59 -14.54
CA ARG A 131 5.14 -3.04 -14.66
C ARG A 131 3.81 -3.78 -14.64
N ARG A 132 3.54 -4.53 -15.72
CA ARG A 132 2.42 -5.50 -15.84
C ARG A 132 2.21 -6.35 -14.59
N PHE A 133 3.28 -6.74 -13.90
CA PHE A 133 3.19 -7.54 -12.67
C PHE A 133 2.43 -6.81 -11.55
N GLN A 134 2.58 -5.49 -11.42
CA GLN A 134 1.86 -4.71 -10.42
C GLN A 134 0.38 -4.58 -10.74
N GLN A 135 0.00 -4.57 -12.02
CA GLN A 135 -1.41 -4.54 -12.45
C GLN A 135 -2.20 -5.73 -11.86
N TYR A 136 -1.60 -6.92 -11.79
CA TYR A 136 -2.22 -8.09 -11.13
C TYR A 136 -2.40 -7.90 -9.62
N CYS A 137 -1.42 -7.29 -8.93
CA CYS A 137 -1.56 -7.00 -7.51
C CYS A 137 -2.74 -6.06 -7.20
N TRP A 138 -3.07 -5.15 -8.12
CA TRP A 138 -4.21 -4.24 -7.98
C TRP A 138 -5.56 -4.91 -8.24
N ILE A 139 -5.64 -5.76 -9.27
CA ILE A 139 -6.83 -6.58 -9.54
C ILE A 139 -7.16 -7.43 -8.30
N GLU A 140 -6.13 -7.98 -7.66
CA GLU A 140 -6.26 -8.79 -6.45
C GLU A 140 -6.59 -7.99 -5.18
N THR A 141 -6.58 -6.66 -5.23
CA THR A 141 -6.79 -5.80 -4.06
C THR A 141 -7.81 -4.66 -4.33
N PRO A 142 -9.08 -5.00 -4.62
CA PRO A 142 -10.11 -4.00 -4.88
C PRO A 142 -10.31 -3.08 -3.66
N GLY A 143 -10.35 -1.77 -3.90
CA GLY A 143 -10.46 -0.73 -2.87
C GLY A 143 -9.12 -0.24 -2.28
N ALA A 144 -7.98 -0.89 -2.58
CA ALA A 144 -6.68 -0.44 -2.08
C ALA A 144 -6.29 0.94 -2.60
N LEU A 145 -6.58 1.24 -3.88
CA LEU A 145 -6.29 2.57 -4.46
C LEU A 145 -7.10 3.67 -3.79
N ASP A 146 -8.37 3.42 -3.49
CA ASP A 146 -9.22 4.40 -2.81
C ASP A 146 -8.76 4.62 -1.38
N PHE A 147 -8.38 3.55 -0.67
CA PHE A 147 -7.72 3.64 0.64
C PHE A 147 -6.43 4.48 0.57
N ILE A 148 -5.58 4.27 -0.44
CA ILE A 148 -4.35 5.04 -0.65
C ILE A 148 -4.67 6.53 -0.90
N ARG A 149 -5.70 6.83 -1.70
CA ARG A 149 -6.10 8.20 -2.05
C ARG A 149 -6.71 8.95 -0.88
N GLU A 150 -7.55 8.28 -0.09
CA GLU A 150 -8.17 8.84 1.11
C GLU A 150 -7.11 9.20 2.16
N LYS A 151 -6.03 8.43 2.20
CA LYS A 151 -4.87 8.66 3.03
C LYS A 151 -4.08 9.89 2.57
N LYS A 152 -4.62 11.08 2.86
CA LYS A 152 -3.98 12.38 2.65
C LYS A 152 -2.70 12.48 3.50
N TYR A 153 -1.58 12.05 2.95
CA TYR A 153 -0.27 12.37 3.54
C TYR A 153 0.07 13.85 3.29
N PRO A 154 0.86 14.49 4.19
CA PRO A 154 1.21 15.90 4.06
C PRO A 154 1.95 16.13 2.76
N ILE A 155 1.30 16.88 1.87
CA ILE A 155 1.86 17.41 0.65
C ILE A 155 2.79 18.53 1.09
N SER A 156 4.02 18.19 1.45
CA SER A 156 5.12 19.13 1.33
C SER A 156 6.36 18.35 0.91
N PRO A 157 6.97 18.65 -0.25
CA PRO A 157 8.35 18.22 -0.46
C PRO A 157 9.19 18.76 0.71
N PRO A 158 10.30 18.10 1.09
CA PRO A 158 11.25 18.73 1.99
C PRO A 158 11.55 20.12 1.44
N SER A 159 11.21 21.14 2.23
CA SER A 159 11.55 22.53 1.94
C SER A 159 13.01 22.55 1.51
N THR A 160 13.26 23.12 0.34
CA THR A 160 14.57 23.39 -0.25
C THR A 160 15.53 23.88 0.83
N GLY A 161 16.34 22.95 1.35
CA GLY A 161 17.21 23.16 2.50
C GLY A 161 17.94 21.91 2.96
N ILE A 162 17.89 20.81 2.19
CA ILE A 162 18.74 19.65 2.44
C ILE A 162 20.02 19.86 1.62
N ASP A 163 21.12 20.10 2.32
CA ASP A 163 22.46 20.09 1.74
C ASP A 163 22.75 18.70 1.16
N LEU A 164 22.62 18.62 -0.18
CA LEU A 164 22.83 17.41 -0.98
C LEU A 164 24.26 16.85 -0.85
N SER A 165 25.19 17.62 -0.27
CA SER A 165 26.56 17.16 -0.01
C SER A 165 26.65 16.10 1.11
N SER A 166 25.68 16.10 2.03
CA SER A 166 25.61 15.14 3.15
C SER A 166 25.08 13.77 2.71
N LEU A 167 24.09 13.74 1.81
CA LEU A 167 23.51 12.49 1.29
C LEU A 167 24.46 11.72 0.36
N TRP A 168 25.35 12.42 -0.34
CA TRP A 168 26.37 11.79 -1.20
C TRP A 168 27.44 11.02 -0.40
N LYS A 169 27.68 11.35 0.87
CA LYS A 169 28.68 10.66 1.71
C LYS A 169 28.21 9.29 2.19
N THR A 170 26.89 9.09 2.35
CA THR A 170 26.34 7.83 2.86
C THR A 170 26.33 6.73 1.81
N CYS A 171 26.17 7.07 0.53
CA CYS A 171 26.17 6.08 -0.56
C CYS A 171 27.57 5.55 -0.93
N ARG A 172 28.65 6.21 -0.47
CA ARG A 172 30.04 5.82 -0.78
C ARG A 172 30.67 4.81 0.19
N ARG A 173 29.95 4.37 1.23
CA ARG A 173 30.46 3.42 2.25
C ARG A 173 30.12 1.95 2.00
N PHE A 174 29.46 1.63 0.88
CA PHE A 174 29.06 0.25 0.54
C PHE A 174 29.52 -0.20 -0.86
N THR A 175 30.66 0.31 -1.31
CA THR A 175 31.48 -0.29 -2.39
C THR A 175 32.74 -0.83 -1.78
#